data_AF-A0A1R2B826-F1
#
_entry.id   AF-A0A1R2B826-F1
#
_cell.length_a   1.000
_cell.length_b   1.000
_cell.length_c   1.000
_cell.angle_alpha   90.00
_cell.angle_beta   90.00
_cell.angle_gamma   90.00
#
_symmetry.space_group_name_H-M   'P 1'
#
loop_
_entity.id
_entity.type
_entity.pdbx_description
1 polymer ?
#
loop_
_entity_poly.entity_id
_entity_poly.type
_entity_poly.pdbx_seq_one_letter_code
_entity_poly.pdbx_strand_id
1 'polypeptide(L)'
;MDSFEIIKIQCSCFEAAEFECHCKAQIQYLCSNCASSHIREPNLPHNLKTLTININESSRSALISFIKDSLINLDITKKSISAKLHKLFLELQDQAKVAFKDISILRRNLKSLLKTLSNFPQNTYEWNIKRILAQDLQETIKDLSSWNLFSVNFIIESFETPWIIFDNNYDKCITTKKVEHRPREKSLIIEKPPVLSVERYKSCAIENKEIFEEFKNIQRIIGKKEIEPGLYCEKNHKLFWSYTVILENYLIRGNSKLECKFCGKVFAKPCWHCSQCAFDVCEECGNKQDIKSPKFVCDNNHELLWKCTVAEKYRNSTGIASWKCNFCELSKSTPSWHCSECKFDLCSNCASAYNVFPIELKDKCILNHSLIKVAFKSPTRCKDCSRALTGIGYSCNTCNYHICGNCYKYHNLDIPQDPILICFKGHLLRWNSQRSFLCNSCSRSMKSSFCCMSCLFDYCYQCADYLESIRRNDFIRKDDSGHVLGIKYLVKSELARAFCCKNCNMELPSRCLVFSCEICGYYICIWCFRSDRII
;
A
#
# COMPACT_ATOMS: atom_id res chain seq x y z
N MET A 1 58.43 33.95 -25.62
CA MET A 1 58.89 33.75 -24.24
C MET A 1 58.31 32.43 -23.80
N ASP A 2 59.10 31.37 -23.92
CA ASP A 2 58.64 30.00 -23.70
C ASP A 2 58.40 29.78 -22.21
N SER A 3 57.13 29.56 -21.83
CA SER A 3 56.77 29.20 -20.46
C SER A 3 57.13 27.75 -20.22
N PHE A 4 58.33 27.51 -19.69
CA PHE A 4 58.67 26.18 -19.18
C PHE A 4 57.71 25.84 -18.04
N GLU A 5 56.90 24.80 -18.22
CA GLU A 5 56.07 24.25 -17.16
C GLU A 5 56.98 23.75 -16.04
N ILE A 6 56.98 24.47 -14.92
CA ILE A 6 57.73 24.07 -13.73
C ILE A 6 57.07 22.81 -13.17
N ILE A 7 57.74 21.67 -13.32
CA ILE A 7 57.30 20.39 -12.78
C ILE A 7 57.38 20.48 -11.25
N LYS A 8 56.23 20.28 -10.58
CA LYS A 8 56.11 20.21 -9.13
C LYS A 8 56.19 18.76 -8.68
N ILE A 9 57.16 18.44 -7.83
CA ILE A 9 57.36 17.08 -7.31
C ILE A 9 57.15 17.11 -5.79
N GLN A 10 56.29 16.23 -5.28
CA GLN A 10 56.05 16.07 -3.84
C GLN A 10 56.84 14.86 -3.32
N CYS A 11 57.30 14.87 -2.06
CA CYS A 11 57.93 13.67 -1.49
C CYS A 11 56.98 12.47 -1.63
N SER A 12 57.54 11.28 -1.87
CA SER A 12 56.81 10.00 -1.88
C SER A 12 56.44 9.50 -0.47
N CYS A 13 56.86 10.23 0.56
CA CYS A 13 56.80 9.83 1.95
C CYS A 13 55.44 10.07 2.64
N PHE A 14 54.47 10.66 1.94
CA PHE A 14 53.13 11.05 2.43
C PHE A 14 53.08 11.99 3.65
N GLU A 15 54.22 12.34 4.25
CA GLU A 15 54.31 13.35 5.31
C GLU A 15 54.07 14.76 4.77
N ALA A 16 53.61 15.66 5.63
CA ALA A 16 53.37 17.06 5.27
C ALA A 16 54.68 17.74 4.83
N ALA A 17 54.63 18.45 3.71
CA ALA A 17 55.79 19.22 3.24
C ALA A 17 56.00 20.43 4.14
N GLU A 18 57.20 20.54 4.70
CA GLU A 18 57.63 21.66 5.54
C GLU A 18 58.63 22.57 4.81
N PHE A 19 59.13 22.12 3.67
CA PHE A 19 60.15 22.81 2.89
C PHE A 19 59.84 22.79 1.40
N GLU A 20 60.18 23.88 0.71
CA GLU A 20 60.22 24.00 -0.74
C GLU A 20 61.68 24.12 -1.17
N CYS A 21 62.14 23.24 -2.06
CA CYS A 21 63.48 23.31 -2.64
C CYS A 21 63.37 23.67 -4.12
N HIS A 22 64.10 24.70 -4.55
CA HIS A 22 64.30 25.00 -5.96
C HIS A 22 65.63 24.40 -6.42
N CYS A 23 65.60 23.21 -7.01
CA CYS A 23 66.76 22.53 -7.57
C CYS A 23 66.37 21.86 -8.90
N LYS A 24 67.34 21.53 -9.78
CA LYS A 24 67.09 20.85 -11.08
C LYS A 24 66.04 21.52 -11.98
N ALA A 25 65.90 22.86 -11.93
CA ALA A 25 64.84 23.61 -12.62
C ALA A 25 63.40 23.16 -12.26
N GLN A 26 63.24 22.55 -11.09
CA GLN A 26 61.97 22.06 -10.56
C GLN A 26 61.72 22.61 -9.16
N ILE A 27 60.46 22.61 -8.75
CA ILE A 27 60.07 22.91 -7.37
C ILE A 27 59.72 21.60 -6.68
N GLN A 28 60.45 21.29 -5.62
CA GLN A 28 60.22 20.09 -4.81
C GLN A 28 59.66 20.44 -3.44
N TYR A 29 58.59 19.77 -3.02
CA TYR A 29 57.97 19.92 -1.70
C TYR A 29 58.35 18.73 -0.81
N LEU A 30 59.07 19.00 0.27
CA LEU A 30 59.75 18.00 1.10
C LEU A 30 59.31 18.11 2.57
N CYS A 31 59.08 16.97 3.24
CA CYS A 31 58.99 16.94 4.70
C CYS A 31 60.38 17.10 5.34
N SER A 32 60.46 17.31 6.66
CA SER A 32 61.73 17.40 7.41
C SER A 32 62.71 16.25 7.10
N ASN A 33 62.23 15.01 7.06
CA ASN A 33 63.06 13.83 6.82
C ASN A 33 63.57 13.78 5.37
N CYS A 34 62.68 13.99 4.40
CA CYS A 34 63.05 14.00 2.98
C CYS A 34 63.93 15.18 2.60
N ALA A 35 63.75 16.35 3.22
CA ALA A 35 64.64 17.51 3.02
C ALA A 35 66.06 17.18 3.46
N SER A 36 66.20 16.54 4.63
CA SER A 36 67.49 16.12 5.17
C SER A 36 68.22 15.11 4.26
N SER A 37 67.49 14.19 3.63
CA SER A 37 68.06 13.27 2.65
C SER A 37 68.33 13.93 1.30
N HIS A 38 67.46 14.84 0.85
CA HIS A 38 67.56 15.52 -0.44
C HIS A 38 68.77 16.45 -0.53
N ILE A 39 69.08 17.21 0.53
CA ILE A 39 70.23 18.12 0.58
C ILE A 39 71.57 17.37 0.55
N ARG A 40 71.56 16.08 0.86
CA ARG A 40 72.76 15.23 0.80
C ARG A 40 73.11 14.81 -0.62
N GLU A 41 72.29 15.09 -1.65
CA GLU A 41 72.64 14.84 -3.05
C GLU A 41 73.82 15.74 -3.45
N PRO A 42 75.03 15.16 -3.67
CA PRO A 42 76.19 15.97 -4.01
C PRO A 42 76.06 16.55 -5.42
N ASN A 43 76.60 17.75 -5.63
CA ASN A 43 76.69 18.47 -6.91
C ASN A 43 75.43 19.21 -7.39
N LEU A 44 74.47 19.50 -6.51
CA LEU A 44 73.31 20.33 -6.84
C LEU A 44 73.19 21.53 -5.90
N PRO A 45 73.03 22.77 -6.41
CA PRO A 45 72.70 23.89 -5.57
C PRO A 45 71.23 23.76 -5.11
N HIS A 46 71.05 23.60 -3.80
CA HIS A 46 69.73 23.55 -3.17
C HIS A 46 69.37 24.92 -2.59
N ASN A 47 68.27 25.51 -3.05
CA ASN A 47 67.66 26.67 -2.39
C ASN A 47 66.44 26.20 -1.60
N LEU A 48 66.69 25.77 -0.36
CA LEU A 48 65.64 25.29 0.55
C LEU A 48 65.01 26.47 1.29
N LYS A 49 63.69 26.61 1.18
CA LYS A 49 62.89 27.58 1.93
C LYS A 49 61.91 26.84 2.81
N THR A 50 61.79 27.24 4.07
CA THR A 50 60.74 26.73 4.95
C THR A 50 59.38 27.20 4.45
N LEU A 51 58.45 26.26 4.28
CA LEU A 51 57.05 26.53 3.98
C LEU A 51 56.36 27.04 5.25
N THR A 52 56.63 28.28 5.61
CA THR A 52 55.77 29.01 6.55
C THR A 52 54.54 29.49 5.79
N ILE A 53 53.65 28.57 5.44
CA ILE A 53 52.34 28.94 4.91
C ILE A 53 51.52 29.44 6.10
N ASN A 54 51.71 30.71 6.43
CA ASN A 54 50.83 31.40 7.34
C ASN A 54 49.56 31.70 6.55
N ILE A 55 48.68 30.69 6.42
CA ILE A 55 47.36 30.87 5.83
C ILE A 55 46.64 31.83 6.77
N ASN A 56 46.62 33.12 6.41
CA ASN A 56 45.91 34.08 7.23
C ASN A 56 44.45 33.62 7.34
N GLU A 57 43.83 33.87 8.50
CA GLU A 57 42.50 33.37 8.81
C GLU A 57 41.46 33.84 7.77
N SER A 58 41.70 34.98 7.11
CA SER A 58 40.88 35.49 6.01
C SER A 58 40.90 34.58 4.77
N SER A 59 42.06 34.12 4.32
CA SER A 59 42.22 33.22 3.16
C SER A 59 41.61 31.85 3.45
N ARG A 60 41.78 31.36 4.69
CA ARG A 60 41.15 30.11 5.14
C ARG A 60 39.62 30.24 5.14
N SER A 61 39.10 31.33 5.69
CA SER A 61 37.67 31.62 5.72
C SER A 61 37.08 31.73 4.31
N ALA A 62 37.77 32.42 3.40
CA ALA A 62 37.36 32.54 1.99
C ALA A 62 37.30 31.18 1.28
N LEU A 63 38.31 30.32 1.48
CA LEU A 63 38.32 28.96 0.92
C LEU A 63 37.19 28.10 1.48
N ILE A 64 36.95 28.16 2.80
CA ILE A 64 35.84 27.44 3.44
C ILE A 64 34.50 27.91 2.88
N SER A 65 34.31 29.23 2.70
CA SER A 65 33.10 29.80 2.11
C SER A 65 32.90 29.29 0.68
N PHE A 66 33.94 29.37 -0.16
CA PHE A 66 33.89 28.89 -1.54
C PHE A 66 33.52 27.40 -1.64
N ILE A 67 34.10 26.55 -0.77
CA ILE A 67 33.78 25.11 -0.73
C ILE A 67 32.31 24.91 -0.32
N LYS A 68 31.83 25.64 0.70
CA LYS A 68 30.43 25.57 1.13
C LYS A 68 29.47 25.98 0.01
N ASP A 69 29.76 27.08 -0.67
CA ASP A 69 28.93 27.58 -1.78
C ASP A 69 28.93 26.59 -2.96
N SER A 70 30.07 25.99 -3.25
CA SER A 70 30.20 24.95 -4.27
C SER A 70 29.39 23.69 -3.93
N LEU A 71 29.41 23.25 -2.67
CA LEU A 71 28.61 22.11 -2.20
C LEU A 71 27.11 22.41 -2.30
N ILE A 72 26.68 23.62 -1.90
CA ILE A 72 25.29 24.06 -2.04
C ILE A 72 24.86 24.04 -3.51
N ASN A 73 25.70 24.56 -4.43
CA ASN A 73 25.42 24.56 -5.86
C ASN A 73 25.31 23.14 -6.45
N LEU A 74 26.16 22.21 -6.00
CA LEU A 74 26.07 20.80 -6.39
C LEU A 74 24.75 20.17 -5.91
N ASP A 75 24.32 20.45 -4.68
CA ASP A 75 23.05 19.96 -4.15
C ASP A 75 21.83 20.54 -4.90
N ILE A 76 21.87 21.83 -5.25
CA ILE A 76 20.84 22.47 -6.08
C ILE A 76 20.79 21.81 -7.47
N THR A 77 21.95 21.59 -8.09
CA THR A 77 22.05 20.96 -9.42
C THR A 77 21.52 19.52 -9.39
N LYS A 78 21.91 18.75 -8.37
CA LYS A 78 21.41 17.38 -8.14
C LYS A 78 19.88 17.35 -8.01
N LYS A 79 19.31 18.27 -7.22
CA LYS A 79 17.84 18.41 -7.09
C LYS A 79 17.18 18.76 -8.42
N SER A 80 17.77 19.68 -9.19
CA SER A 80 17.25 20.08 -10.51
C SER A 80 17.24 18.93 -11.52
N ILE A 81 18.34 18.17 -11.61
CA ILE A 81 18.45 16.99 -12.48
C ILE A 81 17.43 15.93 -12.07
N SER A 82 17.32 15.64 -10.77
CA SER A 82 16.35 14.67 -10.25
C SER A 82 14.90 15.06 -10.60
N ALA A 83 14.54 16.35 -10.44
CA ALA A 83 13.22 16.85 -10.80
C ALA A 83 12.93 16.72 -12.31
N LYS A 84 13.91 17.03 -13.17
CA LYS A 84 13.78 16.85 -14.63
C LYS A 84 13.60 15.38 -15.02
N LEU A 85 14.39 14.48 -14.43
CA LEU A 85 14.26 13.04 -14.69
C LEU A 85 12.92 12.49 -14.23
N HIS A 86 12.44 12.92 -13.06
CA HIS A 86 11.13 12.52 -12.56
C HIS A 86 10.00 12.99 -13.49
N LYS A 87 10.08 14.22 -14.00
CA LYS A 87 9.12 14.75 -14.98
C LYS A 87 9.09 13.88 -16.25
N LEU A 88 10.25 13.56 -16.83
CA LEU A 88 10.35 12.69 -18.00
C LEU A 88 9.78 11.29 -17.74
N PHE A 89 10.02 10.74 -16.55
CA PHE A 89 9.46 9.44 -16.16
C PHE A 89 7.93 9.46 -16.10
N LEU A 90 7.34 10.52 -15.55
CA LEU A 90 5.88 10.68 -15.51
C LEU A 90 5.29 10.81 -16.91
N GLU A 91 5.92 11.61 -17.79
CA GLU A 91 5.50 11.75 -19.19
C GLU A 91 5.53 10.39 -19.93
N LEU A 92 6.59 9.60 -19.74
CA LEU A 92 6.70 8.24 -20.29
C LEU A 92 5.63 7.29 -19.72
N GLN A 93 5.36 7.38 -18.40
CA GLN A 93 4.34 6.57 -17.75
C GLN A 93 2.94 6.86 -18.31
N ASP A 94 2.61 8.14 -18.52
CA ASP A 94 1.33 8.54 -19.09
C ASP A 94 1.17 8.05 -20.54
N GLN A 95 2.22 8.16 -21.36
CA GLN A 95 2.22 7.59 -22.72
C GLN A 95 2.01 6.07 -22.71
N ALA A 96 2.67 5.35 -21.80
CA ALA A 96 2.47 3.91 -21.65
C ALA A 96 1.04 3.56 -21.23
N LYS A 97 0.43 4.32 -20.31
CA LYS A 97 -0.98 4.15 -19.91
C LYS A 97 -1.93 4.29 -21.11
N VAL A 98 -1.71 5.28 -21.98
CA VAL A 98 -2.49 5.47 -23.20
C VAL A 98 -2.36 4.25 -24.12
N ALA A 99 -1.14 3.80 -24.39
CA ALA A 99 -0.90 2.62 -25.23
C ALA A 99 -1.56 1.34 -24.67
N PHE A 100 -1.51 1.11 -23.35
CA PHE A 100 -2.18 -0.03 -22.73
C PHE A 100 -3.71 0.03 -22.82
N LYS A 101 -4.28 1.23 -22.76
CA LYS A 101 -5.72 1.44 -22.97
C LYS A 101 -6.12 1.06 -24.40
N ASP A 102 -5.32 1.46 -25.39
CA ASP A 102 -5.57 1.15 -26.80
C ASP A 102 -5.45 -0.36 -27.07
N ILE A 103 -4.43 -1.03 -26.52
CA ILE A 103 -4.29 -2.50 -26.58
C ILE A 103 -5.51 -3.20 -25.94
N SER A 104 -6.01 -2.68 -24.82
CA SER A 104 -7.18 -3.24 -24.14
C SER A 104 -8.46 -3.09 -24.97
N ILE A 105 -8.63 -1.95 -25.65
CA ILE A 105 -9.74 -1.73 -26.60
C ILE A 105 -9.62 -2.74 -27.76
N LEU A 106 -8.44 -2.87 -28.35
CA LEU A 106 -8.18 -3.82 -29.44
C LEU A 106 -8.53 -5.26 -29.04
N ARG A 107 -8.08 -5.71 -27.87
CA ARG A 107 -8.40 -7.04 -27.34
C ARG A 107 -9.91 -7.26 -27.20
N ARG A 108 -10.65 -6.24 -26.78
CA ARG A 108 -12.12 -6.31 -26.66
C ARG A 108 -12.78 -6.44 -28.04
N ASN A 109 -12.31 -5.65 -29.01
CA ASN A 109 -12.81 -5.70 -30.38
C ASN A 109 -12.58 -7.07 -31.02
N LEU A 110 -11.37 -7.63 -30.88
CA LEU A 110 -11.05 -8.98 -31.37
C LEU A 110 -11.91 -10.07 -30.71
N LYS A 111 -12.15 -9.99 -29.40
CA LYS A 111 -13.06 -10.91 -28.71
C LYS A 111 -14.50 -10.79 -29.21
N SER A 112 -14.97 -9.57 -29.46
CA SER A 112 -16.31 -9.32 -29.99
C SER A 112 -16.46 -9.89 -31.40
N LEU A 113 -15.44 -9.70 -32.25
CA LEU A 113 -15.37 -10.26 -33.59
C LEU A 113 -15.42 -11.78 -33.54
N LEU A 114 -14.57 -12.40 -32.72
CA LEU A 114 -14.56 -13.86 -32.53
C LEU A 114 -15.94 -14.37 -32.11
N LYS A 115 -16.57 -13.73 -31.11
CA LYS A 115 -17.92 -14.10 -30.65
C LYS A 115 -18.96 -13.97 -31.76
N THR A 116 -18.87 -12.93 -32.58
CA THR A 116 -19.79 -12.70 -33.72
C THR A 116 -19.62 -13.80 -34.77
N LEU A 117 -18.38 -14.11 -35.15
CA LEU A 117 -18.05 -15.19 -36.09
C LEU A 117 -18.49 -16.56 -35.57
N SER A 118 -18.33 -16.84 -34.28
CA SER A 118 -18.74 -18.12 -33.68
C SER A 118 -20.25 -18.30 -33.58
N ASN A 119 -20.98 -17.24 -33.23
CA ASN A 119 -22.41 -17.36 -32.91
C ASN A 119 -23.33 -17.01 -34.08
N PHE A 120 -22.88 -16.14 -34.98
CA PHE A 120 -23.68 -15.63 -36.10
C PHE A 120 -22.85 -15.59 -37.38
N PRO A 121 -22.26 -16.71 -37.83
CA PRO A 121 -21.38 -16.74 -39.01
C PRO A 121 -22.08 -16.18 -40.27
N GLN A 122 -23.40 -16.37 -40.36
CA GLN A 122 -24.29 -15.91 -41.43
C GLN A 122 -24.43 -14.37 -41.52
N ASN A 123 -24.21 -13.65 -40.40
CA ASN A 123 -24.43 -12.19 -40.29
C ASN A 123 -23.16 -11.36 -40.54
N THR A 124 -22.01 -12.03 -40.71
CA THR A 124 -20.76 -11.40 -41.14
C THR A 124 -20.70 -11.43 -42.67
N TYR A 125 -20.47 -10.28 -43.32
CA TYR A 125 -20.62 -10.09 -44.76
C TYR A 125 -20.08 -11.29 -45.59
N GLU A 126 -20.99 -11.86 -46.38
CA GLU A 126 -20.84 -13.11 -47.12
C GLU A 126 -19.58 -13.19 -47.98
N TRP A 127 -19.02 -12.09 -48.50
CA TRP A 127 -17.99 -12.18 -49.54
C TRP A 127 -16.61 -12.64 -49.03
N ASN A 128 -16.11 -12.08 -47.92
CA ASN A 128 -14.82 -12.49 -47.35
C ASN A 128 -14.90 -13.88 -46.70
N ILE A 129 -16.03 -14.18 -46.04
CA ILE A 129 -16.26 -15.52 -45.47
C ILE A 129 -16.50 -16.56 -46.57
N LYS A 130 -17.24 -16.27 -47.65
CA LYS A 130 -17.40 -17.20 -48.78
C LYS A 130 -16.08 -17.46 -49.50
N ARG A 131 -15.22 -16.44 -49.66
CA ARG A 131 -13.88 -16.61 -50.24
C ARG A 131 -13.01 -17.52 -49.36
N ILE A 132 -13.00 -17.29 -48.06
CA ILE A 132 -12.23 -18.07 -47.09
C ILE A 132 -12.80 -19.48 -46.93
N LEU A 133 -14.13 -19.65 -46.89
CA LEU A 133 -14.78 -20.96 -46.77
C LEU A 133 -14.77 -21.78 -48.08
N ALA A 134 -14.53 -21.14 -49.23
CA ALA A 134 -14.35 -21.82 -50.52
C ALA A 134 -12.90 -22.26 -50.78
N GLN A 135 -11.95 -21.78 -49.97
CA GLN A 135 -10.56 -22.20 -50.00
C GLN A 135 -10.37 -23.43 -49.12
N ASP A 136 -9.40 -24.28 -49.46
CA ASP A 136 -8.99 -25.31 -48.51
C ASP A 136 -8.33 -24.66 -47.27
N LEU A 137 -8.23 -25.44 -46.20
CA LEU A 137 -7.71 -24.97 -44.91
C LEU A 137 -6.30 -24.36 -44.99
N GLN A 138 -5.41 -24.88 -45.83
CA GLN A 138 -4.05 -24.40 -46.00
C GLN A 138 -4.01 -23.08 -46.78
N GLU A 139 -4.83 -22.94 -47.82
CA GLU A 139 -4.96 -21.68 -48.56
C GLU A 139 -5.56 -20.57 -47.69
N THR A 140 -6.55 -20.90 -46.88
CA THR A 140 -7.15 -20.00 -45.89
C THR A 140 -6.12 -19.51 -44.87
N ILE A 141 -5.32 -20.43 -44.32
CA ILE A 141 -4.26 -20.07 -43.35
C ILE A 141 -3.23 -19.16 -44.03
N LYS A 142 -2.83 -19.46 -45.27
CA LYS A 142 -1.86 -18.67 -46.03
C LYS A 142 -2.38 -17.25 -46.33
N ASP A 143 -3.64 -17.12 -46.73
CA ASP A 143 -4.27 -15.83 -47.03
C ASP A 143 -4.43 -14.98 -45.75
N LEU A 144 -4.98 -15.56 -44.68
CA LEU A 144 -5.11 -14.89 -43.38
C LEU A 144 -3.75 -14.48 -42.78
N SER A 145 -2.71 -15.29 -42.99
CA SER A 145 -1.34 -14.96 -42.54
C SER A 145 -0.72 -13.79 -43.32
N SER A 146 -1.27 -13.44 -44.47
CA SER A 146 -0.85 -12.26 -45.24
C SER A 146 -1.55 -10.97 -44.81
N TRP A 147 -2.59 -11.07 -43.99
CA TRP A 147 -3.34 -9.91 -43.52
C TRP A 147 -2.55 -9.21 -42.41
N ASN A 148 -1.89 -8.10 -42.75
CA ASN A 148 -1.36 -7.14 -41.77
C ASN A 148 -2.50 -6.33 -41.15
N LEU A 149 -3.36 -7.01 -40.37
CA LEU A 149 -4.52 -6.41 -39.71
C LEU A 149 -4.14 -5.23 -38.80
N PHE A 150 -2.91 -5.23 -38.29
CA PHE A 150 -2.30 -4.14 -37.55
C PHE A 150 -0.79 -4.15 -37.75
N SER A 151 -0.17 -2.98 -37.66
CA SER A 151 1.27 -2.81 -37.53
C SER A 151 1.57 -1.98 -36.29
N VAL A 152 2.64 -2.36 -35.57
CA VAL A 152 3.14 -1.64 -34.40
C VAL A 152 4.58 -1.29 -34.69
N ASN A 153 4.86 0.00 -34.93
CA ASN A 153 6.21 0.48 -35.16
C ASN A 153 6.69 1.26 -33.93
N PHE A 154 7.85 0.87 -33.43
CA PHE A 154 8.55 1.55 -32.35
C PHE A 154 9.54 2.53 -32.97
N ILE A 155 9.34 3.83 -32.73
CA ILE A 155 10.28 4.87 -33.17
C ILE A 155 11.12 5.23 -31.95
N ILE A 156 12.38 4.79 -31.95
CA ILE A 156 13.29 4.98 -30.81
C ILE A 156 14.06 6.32 -30.91
N GLU A 157 14.01 6.99 -32.07
CA GLU A 157 14.99 8.02 -32.43
C GLU A 157 14.58 9.48 -32.16
N SER A 158 13.43 9.79 -31.55
CA SER A 158 13.16 11.17 -31.09
C SER A 158 12.10 11.28 -29.98
N PHE A 159 12.33 12.16 -29.01
CA PHE A 159 11.39 12.46 -27.91
C PHE A 159 10.22 13.38 -28.34
N GLU A 160 10.19 13.84 -29.60
CA GLU A 160 9.20 14.79 -30.10
C GLU A 160 8.01 14.12 -30.81
N THR A 161 8.11 12.84 -31.17
CA THR A 161 7.02 12.06 -31.77
C THR A 161 6.53 10.93 -30.85
N PRO A 162 5.24 10.53 -30.93
CA PRO A 162 4.74 9.37 -30.19
C PRO A 162 5.55 8.11 -30.50
N TRP A 163 6.02 7.44 -29.44
CA TRP A 163 6.98 6.33 -29.48
C TRP A 163 6.44 5.07 -30.14
N ILE A 164 5.12 4.96 -30.19
CA ILE A 164 4.42 3.82 -30.77
C ILE A 164 3.35 4.37 -31.69
N ILE A 165 3.49 4.11 -32.99
CA ILE A 165 2.44 4.38 -33.96
C ILE A 165 1.66 3.08 -34.16
N PHE A 166 0.38 3.14 -33.78
CA PHE A 166 -0.58 2.07 -34.04
C PHE A 166 -1.38 2.43 -35.29
N ASP A 167 -1.21 1.65 -36.37
CA ASP A 167 -2.07 1.76 -37.55
C ASP A 167 -3.08 0.60 -37.55
N ASN A 168 -4.33 0.93 -37.26
CA ASN A 168 -5.43 -0.02 -37.28
C ASN A 168 -5.96 -0.18 -38.71
N ASN A 169 -5.41 -1.12 -39.45
CA ASN A 169 -5.84 -1.41 -40.82
C ASN A 169 -7.13 -2.25 -40.90
N TYR A 170 -7.71 -2.61 -39.75
CA TYR A 170 -8.96 -3.36 -39.64
C TYR A 170 -10.09 -2.75 -40.48
N ASP A 171 -10.29 -1.43 -40.37
CA ASP A 171 -11.37 -0.74 -41.08
C ASP A 171 -11.12 -0.75 -42.60
N LYS A 172 -9.87 -0.76 -43.07
CA LYS A 172 -9.55 -0.88 -44.51
C LYS A 172 -9.84 -2.28 -45.06
N CYS A 173 -9.75 -3.32 -44.23
CA CYS A 173 -10.08 -4.69 -44.61
C CYS A 173 -11.59 -4.99 -44.56
N ILE A 174 -12.39 -4.09 -43.98
CA ILE A 174 -13.80 -4.35 -43.61
C ILE A 174 -14.75 -3.24 -44.09
N THR A 175 -14.25 -2.11 -44.63
CA THR A 175 -15.11 -1.01 -45.09
C THR A 175 -15.87 -1.32 -46.38
N THR A 176 -17.12 -0.88 -46.36
CA THR A 176 -18.15 -1.00 -47.39
C THR A 176 -17.91 -0.01 -48.53
N LYS A 177 -17.35 -0.47 -49.66
CA LYS A 177 -17.75 0.13 -50.94
C LYS A 177 -19.14 -0.39 -51.27
N LYS A 178 -20.14 0.50 -51.32
CA LYS A 178 -21.45 0.22 -51.91
C LYS A 178 -21.20 -0.34 -53.32
N VAL A 179 -21.53 -1.61 -53.50
CA VAL A 179 -21.51 -2.26 -54.81
C VAL A 179 -22.70 -1.72 -55.57
N GLU A 180 -22.47 -0.78 -56.49
CA GLU A 180 -23.43 -0.52 -57.56
C GLU A 180 -23.48 -1.75 -58.46
N HIS A 181 -24.68 -2.30 -58.63
CA HIS A 181 -24.94 -3.42 -59.52
C HIS A 181 -24.57 -3.06 -60.97
N ARG A 182 -23.65 -3.83 -61.57
CA ARG A 182 -23.56 -3.98 -63.02
C ARG A 182 -23.79 -5.44 -63.44
N PRO A 183 -24.37 -5.68 -64.63
CA PRO A 183 -24.75 -7.02 -65.08
C PRO A 183 -23.53 -7.80 -65.60
N ARG A 184 -23.69 -9.13 -65.58
CA ARG A 184 -22.74 -10.17 -66.01
C ARG A 184 -22.02 -9.86 -67.32
N GLU A 185 -20.68 -9.93 -67.29
CA GLU A 185 -19.85 -10.25 -68.44
C GLU A 185 -18.75 -11.26 -68.07
N LYS A 186 -18.37 -12.08 -69.05
CA LYS A 186 -17.50 -13.26 -68.93
C LYS A 186 -16.03 -12.87 -68.74
N SER A 187 -15.35 -13.76 -68.00
CA SER A 187 -13.92 -13.89 -67.72
C SER A 187 -12.93 -13.25 -68.70
N LEU A 188 -11.94 -12.54 -68.15
CA LEU A 188 -10.58 -12.43 -68.70
C LEU A 188 -9.56 -12.33 -67.56
N ILE A 189 -8.52 -13.18 -67.65
CA ILE A 189 -7.35 -13.27 -66.77
C ILE A 189 -6.48 -12.02 -66.98
N ILE A 190 -6.02 -11.36 -65.91
CA ILE A 190 -4.94 -10.37 -65.98
C ILE A 190 -3.95 -10.58 -64.83
N GLU A 191 -2.68 -10.64 -65.22
CA GLU A 191 -1.48 -10.88 -64.41
C GLU A 191 -1.12 -9.71 -63.48
N LYS A 192 -0.40 -10.02 -62.39
CA LYS A 192 0.18 -9.07 -61.42
C LYS A 192 1.38 -8.34 -62.03
N PRO A 193 1.55 -7.02 -61.81
CA PRO A 193 2.81 -6.33 -62.11
C PRO A 193 3.83 -6.46 -60.96
N PRO A 194 5.14 -6.34 -61.27
CA PRO A 194 6.23 -6.68 -60.35
C PRO A 194 6.57 -5.54 -59.38
N VAL A 195 7.03 -5.94 -58.20
CA VAL A 195 7.53 -5.08 -57.12
C VAL A 195 8.93 -4.56 -57.47
N LEU A 196 9.13 -3.25 -57.43
CA LEU A 196 10.45 -2.61 -57.51
C LEU A 196 11.13 -2.59 -56.14
N SER A 197 12.38 -3.04 -56.10
CA SER A 197 13.26 -3.03 -54.92
C SER A 197 13.88 -1.65 -54.71
N VAL A 198 13.78 -1.12 -53.49
CA VAL A 198 14.51 0.08 -53.06
C VAL A 198 15.76 -0.33 -52.27
N GLU A 199 16.87 0.32 -52.63
CA GLU A 199 18.25 0.05 -52.23
C GLU A 199 18.55 0.35 -50.75
N ARG A 200 19.44 -0.46 -50.17
CA ARG A 200 20.00 -0.30 -48.83
C ARG A 200 21.13 0.73 -48.83
N TYR A 201 20.98 1.78 -48.02
CA TYR A 201 22.11 2.62 -47.63
C TYR A 201 22.95 1.94 -46.55
N LYS A 202 24.27 1.86 -46.80
CA LYS A 202 25.30 1.44 -45.83
C LYS A 202 25.62 2.61 -44.90
N SER A 203 25.45 2.42 -43.59
CA SER A 203 25.96 3.34 -42.56
C SER A 203 27.24 2.78 -41.94
N CYS A 204 28.24 3.64 -41.79
CA CYS A 204 29.52 3.40 -41.14
C CYS A 204 29.38 2.90 -39.70
N ALA A 205 30.12 1.83 -39.39
CA ALA A 205 30.39 1.39 -38.03
C ALA A 205 31.62 2.16 -37.52
N ILE A 206 31.42 2.99 -36.49
CA ILE A 206 32.50 3.49 -35.63
C ILE A 206 32.36 2.81 -34.27
N GLU A 207 33.50 2.36 -33.76
CA GLU A 207 33.70 1.53 -32.58
C GLU A 207 33.11 2.17 -31.31
N ASN A 208 32.05 1.55 -30.78
CA ASN A 208 31.39 1.91 -29.52
C ASN A 208 31.52 0.79 -28.46
N LYS A 209 32.49 -0.13 -28.59
CA LYS A 209 32.53 -1.34 -27.76
C LYS A 209 32.85 -1.07 -26.28
N GLU A 210 33.64 -0.05 -25.97
CA GLU A 210 34.07 0.21 -24.59
C GLU A 210 33.02 0.97 -23.76
N ILE A 211 32.34 1.95 -24.37
CA ILE A 211 31.21 2.67 -23.72
C ILE A 211 30.02 1.72 -23.47
N PHE A 212 29.83 0.71 -24.34
CA PHE A 212 28.72 -0.23 -24.23
C PHE A 212 28.89 -1.26 -23.10
N GLU A 213 30.11 -1.67 -22.77
CA GLU A 213 30.37 -2.59 -21.65
C GLU A 213 30.32 -1.86 -20.29
N GLU A 214 30.72 -0.59 -20.23
CA GLU A 214 30.55 0.23 -19.02
C GLU A 214 29.07 0.54 -18.75
N PHE A 215 28.28 0.82 -19.79
CA PHE A 215 26.82 0.94 -19.69
C PHE A 215 26.12 -0.37 -19.26
N LYS A 216 26.59 -1.54 -19.72
CA LYS A 216 26.06 -2.84 -19.25
C LYS A 216 26.39 -3.11 -17.78
N ASN A 217 27.56 -2.72 -17.31
CA ASN A 217 27.90 -2.87 -15.89
C ASN A 217 27.11 -1.90 -15.00
N ILE A 218 26.86 -0.66 -15.46
CA ILE A 218 25.95 0.26 -14.78
C ILE A 218 24.50 -0.25 -14.82
N GLN A 219 24.03 -0.85 -15.93
CA GLN A 219 22.69 -1.47 -16.01
C GLN A 219 22.54 -2.75 -15.19
N ARG A 220 23.63 -3.48 -14.89
CA ARG A 220 23.60 -4.62 -13.94
C ARG A 220 23.56 -4.17 -12.48
N ILE A 221 24.20 -3.05 -12.14
CA ILE A 221 24.18 -2.46 -10.80
C ILE A 221 22.85 -1.71 -10.56
N ILE A 222 22.32 -1.04 -11.59
CA ILE A 222 20.94 -0.55 -11.67
C ILE A 222 20.06 -1.70 -12.17
N GLY A 223 20.12 -2.85 -11.48
CA GLY A 223 19.09 -3.86 -11.61
C GLY A 223 17.76 -3.17 -11.34
N LYS A 224 16.99 -2.93 -12.41
CA LYS A 224 15.65 -2.35 -12.38
C LYS A 224 14.79 -3.22 -11.48
N LYS A 225 14.80 -2.94 -10.18
CA LYS A 225 13.63 -3.17 -9.36
C LYS A 225 12.60 -2.25 -9.95
N GLU A 226 11.78 -2.78 -10.86
CA GLU A 226 10.51 -2.16 -11.20
C GLU A 226 9.89 -1.78 -9.86
N ILE A 227 9.80 -0.48 -9.61
CA ILE A 227 9.21 0.01 -8.38
C ILE A 227 7.75 -0.40 -8.50
N GLU A 228 7.39 -1.48 -7.80
CA GLU A 228 6.02 -1.96 -7.78
C GLU A 228 5.11 -0.76 -7.45
N PRO A 229 4.09 -0.47 -8.26
CA PRO A 229 3.18 0.62 -7.99
C PRO A 229 2.66 0.49 -6.55
N GLY A 230 2.83 1.57 -5.78
CA GLY A 230 2.56 1.56 -4.35
C GLY A 230 2.43 2.97 -3.79
N LEU A 231 1.83 3.06 -2.61
CA LEU A 231 1.79 4.29 -1.84
C LEU A 231 3.00 4.34 -0.92
N TYR A 232 3.57 5.54 -0.74
CA TYR A 232 4.74 5.77 0.11
C TYR A 232 4.47 6.90 1.09
N CYS A 233 5.01 6.79 2.30
CA CYS A 233 4.95 7.88 3.27
C CYS A 233 6.03 8.93 2.94
N GLU A 234 6.03 10.04 3.67
CA GLU A 234 7.03 11.12 3.50
C GLU A 234 8.49 10.66 3.66
N LYS A 235 8.73 9.56 4.39
CA LYS A 235 10.06 8.94 4.56
C LYS A 235 10.35 7.84 3.53
N ASN A 236 9.56 7.74 2.47
CA ASN A 236 9.67 6.75 1.40
C ASN A 236 9.52 5.29 1.86
N HIS A 237 8.79 5.02 2.95
CA HIS A 237 8.39 3.67 3.31
C HIS A 237 7.11 3.29 2.57
N LYS A 238 7.05 2.07 2.01
CA LYS A 238 5.86 1.54 1.35
C LYS A 238 4.73 1.37 2.37
N LEU A 239 3.53 1.83 2.03
CA LEU A 239 2.31 1.60 2.81
C LEU A 239 1.73 0.24 2.44
N PHE A 240 1.13 -0.41 3.43
CA PHE A 240 0.40 -1.67 3.27
C PHE A 240 -1.05 -1.48 3.70
N TRP A 241 -1.97 -2.15 3.02
CA TRP A 241 -3.35 -2.17 3.46
C TRP A 241 -3.45 -2.92 4.79
N SER A 242 -3.94 -2.23 5.82
CA SER A 242 -4.01 -2.77 7.18
C SER A 242 -5.45 -2.78 7.67
N TYR A 243 -5.91 -3.97 8.07
CA TYR A 243 -7.17 -4.16 8.81
C TYR A 243 -7.00 -3.92 10.32
N THR A 244 -5.75 -3.80 10.79
CA THR A 244 -5.40 -3.72 12.22
C THR A 244 -5.10 -2.30 12.68
N VAL A 245 -4.91 -1.37 11.74
CA VAL A 245 -4.53 0.04 11.99
C VAL A 245 -5.46 0.75 12.97
N ILE A 246 -6.78 0.50 12.92
CA ILE A 246 -7.73 1.10 13.87
C ILE A 246 -7.40 0.64 15.29
N LEU A 247 -7.12 -0.65 15.48
CA LEU A 247 -6.79 -1.24 16.78
C LEU A 247 -5.44 -0.75 17.28
N GLU A 248 -4.44 -0.70 16.41
CA GLU A 248 -3.12 -0.15 16.72
C GLU A 248 -3.23 1.30 17.18
N ASN A 249 -3.97 2.14 16.44
CA ASN A 249 -4.18 3.54 16.79
C ASN A 249 -4.95 3.70 18.10
N TYR A 250 -5.98 2.88 18.33
CA TYR A 250 -6.72 2.89 19.60
C TYR A 250 -5.81 2.56 20.79
N LEU A 251 -4.91 1.60 20.64
CA LEU A 251 -4.05 1.17 21.74
C LEU A 251 -2.88 2.11 22.00
N ILE A 252 -2.34 2.73 20.95
CA ILE A 252 -1.26 3.72 21.07
C ILE A 252 -1.81 5.06 21.59
N ARG A 253 -2.93 5.52 21.03
CA ARG A 253 -3.43 6.90 21.21
C ARG A 253 -4.74 7.00 22.00
N GLY A 254 -5.39 5.89 22.33
CA GLY A 254 -6.71 5.89 22.98
C GLY A 254 -7.86 6.30 22.06
N ASN A 255 -7.64 6.36 20.74
CA ASN A 255 -8.63 6.83 19.77
C ASN A 255 -8.73 5.86 18.58
N SER A 256 -9.95 5.48 18.19
CA SER A 256 -10.19 4.62 17.02
C SER A 256 -10.31 5.41 15.70
N LYS A 257 -10.31 6.74 15.76
CA LYS A 257 -10.35 7.60 14.57
C LYS A 257 -8.95 7.82 14.02
N LEU A 258 -8.83 7.62 12.71
CA LEU A 258 -7.66 7.83 11.89
C LEU A 258 -7.84 9.12 11.08
N GLU A 259 -6.74 9.73 10.64
CA GLU A 259 -6.75 10.92 9.81
C GLU A 259 -5.92 10.65 8.54
N CYS A 260 -6.51 10.85 7.37
CA CYS A 260 -5.80 10.61 6.11
C CYS A 260 -4.76 11.70 5.87
N LYS A 261 -3.50 11.33 5.73
CA LYS A 261 -2.41 12.27 5.48
C LYS A 261 -2.43 12.93 4.10
N PHE A 262 -3.21 12.42 3.15
CA PHE A 262 -3.37 13.05 1.83
C PHE A 262 -4.52 14.05 1.76
N CYS A 263 -5.62 13.83 2.49
CA CYS A 263 -6.83 14.68 2.37
C CYS A 263 -7.34 15.28 3.69
N GLY A 264 -6.74 14.95 4.83
CA GLY A 264 -7.16 15.41 6.16
C GLY A 264 -8.47 14.81 6.69
N LYS A 265 -9.17 13.99 5.90
CA LYS A 265 -10.45 13.37 6.31
C LYS A 265 -10.21 12.43 7.50
N VAL A 266 -11.07 12.55 8.51
CA VAL A 266 -11.11 11.65 9.67
C VAL A 266 -12.03 10.47 9.37
N PHE A 267 -11.59 9.25 9.65
CA PHE A 267 -12.34 8.01 9.39
C PHE A 267 -11.99 6.92 10.42
N ALA A 268 -12.74 5.81 10.44
CA ALA A 268 -12.49 4.67 11.34
C ALA A 268 -12.73 3.36 10.58
N LYS A 269 -11.92 3.12 9.54
CA LYS A 269 -12.00 1.97 8.62
C LYS A 269 -10.57 1.50 8.28
N PRO A 270 -10.37 0.25 7.83
CA PRO A 270 -9.10 -0.20 7.27
C PRO A 270 -8.58 0.77 6.21
N CYS A 271 -7.26 0.93 6.15
CA CYS A 271 -6.64 1.87 5.22
C CYS A 271 -5.22 1.47 4.84
N TRP A 272 -4.61 2.24 3.94
CA TRP A 272 -3.18 2.14 3.68
C TRP A 272 -2.41 2.72 4.86
N HIS A 273 -1.49 1.96 5.40
CA HIS A 273 -0.83 2.26 6.66
C HIS A 273 0.67 1.99 6.57
N CYS A 274 1.47 2.91 7.13
CA CYS A 274 2.88 2.70 7.40
C CYS A 274 3.10 2.61 8.92
N SER A 275 3.36 1.40 9.42
CA SER A 275 3.57 1.14 10.86
C SER A 275 4.79 1.85 11.44
N GLN A 276 5.81 2.13 10.63
CA GLN A 276 7.01 2.84 11.06
C GLN A 276 6.80 4.35 11.26
N CYS A 277 5.89 4.94 10.49
CA CYS A 277 5.65 6.39 10.50
C CYS A 277 4.29 6.78 11.09
N ALA A 278 3.42 5.80 11.37
CA ALA A 278 2.00 6.01 11.64
C ALA A 278 1.36 6.95 10.59
N PHE A 279 1.67 6.65 9.32
CA PHE A 279 1.20 7.43 8.17
C PHE A 279 0.05 6.68 7.50
N ASP A 280 -1.14 7.26 7.58
CA ASP A 280 -2.40 6.65 7.17
C ASP A 280 -2.96 7.32 5.93
N VAL A 281 -3.35 6.56 4.92
CA VAL A 281 -3.99 7.04 3.69
C VAL A 281 -5.30 6.29 3.48
N CYS A 282 -6.41 7.03 3.42
CA CYS A 282 -7.73 6.45 3.20
C CYS A 282 -7.81 5.77 1.82
N GLU A 283 -8.74 4.83 1.68
CA GLU A 283 -8.99 4.11 0.44
C GLU A 283 -9.26 5.02 -0.76
N GLU A 284 -10.07 6.06 -0.57
CA GLU A 284 -10.41 7.03 -1.63
C GLU A 284 -9.15 7.68 -2.21
N CYS A 285 -8.20 8.06 -1.35
CA CYS A 285 -6.93 8.64 -1.76
C CYS A 285 -6.00 7.63 -2.44
N GLY A 286 -6.00 6.36 -1.99
CA GLY A 286 -5.27 5.30 -2.67
C GLY A 286 -5.82 5.04 -4.08
N ASN A 287 -7.15 4.97 -4.23
CA ASN A 287 -7.80 4.80 -5.52
C ASN A 287 -7.54 5.96 -6.48
N LYS A 288 -7.48 7.22 -5.99
CA LYS A 288 -7.08 8.39 -6.79
C LYS A 288 -5.64 8.32 -7.33
N GLN A 289 -4.80 7.50 -6.71
CA GLN A 289 -3.42 7.23 -7.15
C GLN A 289 -3.32 5.93 -7.97
N ASP A 290 -4.45 5.41 -8.48
CA ASP A 290 -4.56 4.12 -9.17
C ASP A 290 -4.12 2.90 -8.33
N ILE A 291 -4.00 3.04 -6.99
CA ILE A 291 -3.65 1.94 -6.07
C ILE A 291 -4.91 1.42 -5.38
N LYS A 292 -5.49 0.35 -5.96
CA LYS A 292 -6.69 -0.30 -5.40
C LYS A 292 -6.40 -1.03 -4.10
N SER A 293 -7.27 -0.86 -3.10
CA SER A 293 -7.17 -1.61 -1.86
C SER A 293 -7.34 -3.11 -2.09
N PRO A 294 -6.47 -3.98 -1.53
CA PRO A 294 -6.58 -5.43 -1.60
C PRO A 294 -7.65 -5.94 -0.61
N LYS A 295 -8.85 -5.37 -0.67
CA LYS A 295 -9.97 -5.76 0.19
C LYS A 295 -10.47 -7.14 -0.20
N PHE A 296 -10.84 -7.96 0.78
CA PHE A 296 -11.63 -9.13 0.47
C PHE A 296 -13.05 -8.74 0.18
N VAL A 297 -13.54 -9.20 -0.97
CA VAL A 297 -14.94 -9.05 -1.35
C VAL A 297 -15.52 -10.41 -1.69
N CYS A 298 -16.82 -10.60 -1.46
CA CYS A 298 -17.52 -11.79 -1.92
C CYS A 298 -17.84 -11.69 -3.42
N ASP A 299 -18.49 -12.69 -3.98
CA ASP A 299 -18.86 -12.72 -5.40
C ASP A 299 -19.77 -11.55 -5.84
N ASN A 300 -20.50 -10.96 -4.89
CA ASN A 300 -21.34 -9.77 -5.10
C ASN A 300 -20.62 -8.45 -4.78
N ASN A 301 -19.30 -8.47 -4.65
CA ASN A 301 -18.46 -7.31 -4.34
C ASN A 301 -18.74 -6.63 -2.98
N HIS A 302 -19.31 -7.35 -2.01
CA HIS A 302 -19.45 -6.86 -0.63
C HIS A 302 -18.18 -7.17 0.18
N GLU A 303 -17.69 -6.19 0.94
CA GLU A 303 -16.48 -6.33 1.77
C GLU A 303 -16.66 -7.36 2.90
N LEU A 304 -15.74 -8.32 2.98
CA LEU A 304 -15.64 -9.27 4.09
C LEU A 304 -14.97 -8.60 5.28
N LEU A 305 -15.51 -8.83 6.46
CA LEU A 305 -14.93 -8.37 7.72
C LEU A 305 -14.55 -9.55 8.61
N TRP A 306 -13.48 -9.39 9.38
CA TRP A 306 -13.17 -10.34 10.44
C TRP A 306 -14.25 -10.31 11.54
N LYS A 307 -15.00 -11.40 11.69
CA LYS A 307 -16.09 -11.55 12.66
C LYS A 307 -15.82 -12.72 13.60
N CYS A 308 -15.78 -12.43 14.91
CA CYS A 308 -15.68 -13.47 15.94
C CYS A 308 -17.01 -14.18 16.22
N THR A 309 -18.12 -13.61 15.73
CA THR A 309 -19.49 -14.02 16.08
C THR A 309 -20.11 -15.04 15.13
N VAL A 310 -19.41 -15.41 14.04
CA VAL A 310 -19.98 -16.23 12.95
C VAL A 310 -20.51 -17.56 13.45
N ALA A 311 -19.73 -18.33 14.20
CA ALA A 311 -20.16 -19.63 14.71
C ALA A 311 -21.45 -19.54 15.57
N GLU A 312 -21.61 -18.48 16.37
CA GLU A 312 -22.83 -18.27 17.15
C GLU A 312 -24.00 -17.84 16.28
N LYS A 313 -23.76 -17.00 15.27
CA LYS A 313 -24.81 -16.62 14.31
C LYS A 313 -25.36 -17.86 13.61
N TYR A 314 -24.48 -18.76 13.16
CA TYR A 314 -24.88 -20.05 12.58
C TYR A 314 -25.62 -20.91 13.60
N ARG A 315 -25.12 -21.06 14.83
CA ARG A 315 -25.81 -21.81 15.91
C ARG A 315 -27.26 -21.35 16.08
N ASN A 316 -27.51 -20.04 16.07
CA ASN A 316 -28.87 -19.52 16.24
C ASN A 316 -29.77 -19.76 15.02
N SER A 317 -29.20 -19.87 13.82
CA SER A 317 -29.98 -20.12 12.60
C SER A 317 -30.18 -21.59 12.25
N THR A 318 -29.21 -22.46 12.60
CA THR A 318 -29.19 -23.88 12.18
C THR A 318 -29.11 -24.86 13.35
N GLY A 319 -28.93 -24.37 14.58
CA GLY A 319 -28.66 -25.21 15.76
C GLY A 319 -27.20 -25.65 15.90
N ILE A 320 -26.35 -25.44 14.88
CA ILE A 320 -24.96 -25.93 14.86
C ILE A 320 -23.98 -24.77 14.88
N ALA A 321 -23.01 -24.81 15.80
CA ALA A 321 -21.98 -23.79 15.97
C ALA A 321 -20.83 -23.91 14.97
N SER A 322 -21.14 -24.17 13.70
CA SER A 322 -20.15 -24.31 12.64
C SER A 322 -20.64 -23.72 11.33
N TRP A 323 -19.69 -23.34 10.49
CA TRP A 323 -19.89 -22.76 9.16
C TRP A 323 -18.90 -23.41 8.19
N LYS A 324 -19.17 -23.37 6.88
CA LYS A 324 -18.27 -23.90 5.85
C LYS A 324 -17.52 -22.76 5.16
N CYS A 325 -16.22 -22.91 4.98
CA CYS A 325 -15.44 -21.94 4.21
C CYS A 325 -15.81 -22.03 2.73
N ASN A 326 -16.17 -20.90 2.10
CA ASN A 326 -16.53 -20.85 0.68
C ASN A 326 -15.38 -21.18 -0.27
N PHE A 327 -14.12 -21.17 0.21
CA PHE A 327 -12.94 -21.45 -0.61
C PHE A 327 -12.40 -22.87 -0.46
N CYS A 328 -12.20 -23.35 0.78
CA CYS A 328 -11.67 -24.69 1.02
C CYS A 328 -12.72 -25.72 1.42
N GLU A 329 -13.99 -25.31 1.51
CA GLU A 329 -15.17 -26.15 1.83
C GLU A 329 -15.17 -26.84 3.21
N LEU A 330 -14.09 -26.68 3.99
CA LEU A 330 -13.97 -27.25 5.32
C LEU A 330 -14.92 -26.58 6.32
N SER A 331 -15.53 -27.39 7.19
CA SER A 331 -16.30 -26.91 8.34
C SER A 331 -15.38 -26.31 9.41
N LYS A 332 -15.80 -25.18 9.98
CA LYS A 332 -15.07 -24.40 10.98
C LYS A 332 -16.01 -23.93 12.07
N SER A 333 -15.50 -23.75 13.29
CA SER A 333 -16.21 -23.18 14.45
C SER A 333 -15.49 -21.95 15.02
N THR A 334 -14.44 -21.49 14.34
CA THR A 334 -13.62 -20.33 14.69
C THR A 334 -14.18 -19.05 14.05
N PRO A 335 -13.68 -17.87 14.42
CA PRO A 335 -13.92 -16.64 13.65
C PRO A 335 -13.60 -16.79 12.15
N SER A 336 -14.22 -15.94 11.34
CA SER A 336 -14.06 -15.92 9.88
C SER A 336 -14.00 -14.50 9.32
N TRP A 337 -13.51 -14.38 8.10
CA TRP A 337 -13.81 -13.24 7.23
C TRP A 337 -15.22 -13.45 6.67
N HIS A 338 -16.17 -12.63 7.10
CA HIS A 338 -17.59 -12.82 6.87
C HIS A 338 -18.21 -11.66 6.11
N CYS A 339 -19.01 -11.98 5.11
CA CYS A 339 -19.96 -11.07 4.49
C CYS A 339 -21.35 -11.28 5.10
N SER A 340 -21.85 -10.29 5.83
CA SER A 340 -23.16 -10.37 6.51
C SER A 340 -24.34 -10.48 5.56
N GLU A 341 -24.21 -9.98 4.34
CA GLU A 341 -25.26 -9.91 3.33
C GLU A 341 -25.35 -11.23 2.53
N CYS A 342 -24.23 -11.70 2.00
CA CYS A 342 -24.20 -12.92 1.17
C CYS A 342 -24.03 -14.20 1.98
N LYS A 343 -23.73 -14.11 3.30
CA LYS A 343 -23.28 -15.25 4.12
C LYS A 343 -22.08 -15.96 3.52
N PHE A 344 -21.17 -15.19 2.91
CA PHE A 344 -19.91 -15.69 2.39
C PHE A 344 -18.89 -15.67 3.54
N ASP A 345 -18.28 -16.82 3.80
CA ASP A 345 -17.35 -17.05 4.89
C ASP A 345 -16.00 -17.56 4.37
N LEU A 346 -14.92 -16.89 4.76
CA LEU A 346 -13.55 -17.24 4.40
C LEU A 346 -12.73 -17.49 5.67
N CYS A 347 -12.10 -18.67 5.76
CA CYS A 347 -11.28 -19.02 6.92
C CYS A 347 -9.94 -18.29 6.93
N SER A 348 -9.35 -18.15 8.13
CA SER A 348 -8.06 -17.48 8.33
C SER A 348 -6.95 -18.05 7.43
N ASN A 349 -6.89 -19.38 7.27
CA ASN A 349 -5.89 -20.03 6.41
C ASN A 349 -6.07 -19.70 4.92
N CYS A 350 -7.32 -19.56 4.46
CA CYS A 350 -7.58 -19.17 3.08
C CYS A 350 -7.30 -17.68 2.88
N ALA A 351 -7.60 -16.85 3.87
CA ALA A 351 -7.27 -15.43 3.84
C ALA A 351 -5.75 -15.17 3.86
N SER A 352 -4.99 -15.96 4.63
CA SER A 352 -3.53 -15.80 4.71
C SER A 352 -2.82 -16.09 3.38
N ALA A 353 -3.41 -16.90 2.49
CA ALA A 353 -2.90 -17.11 1.13
C ALA A 353 -2.86 -15.81 0.30
N TYR A 354 -3.61 -14.79 0.71
CA TYR A 354 -3.61 -13.46 0.11
C TYR A 354 -2.93 -12.40 1.00
N ASN A 355 -2.05 -12.82 1.92
CA ASN A 355 -1.34 -11.96 2.88
C ASN A 355 -2.24 -11.14 3.80
N VAL A 356 -3.46 -11.64 4.07
CA VAL A 356 -4.37 -11.01 5.01
C VAL A 356 -4.53 -11.92 6.22
N PHE A 357 -4.03 -11.44 7.36
CA PHE A 357 -3.99 -12.21 8.60
C PHE A 357 -4.99 -11.64 9.61
N PRO A 358 -5.74 -12.49 10.34
CA PRO A 358 -6.41 -12.03 11.54
C PRO A 358 -5.39 -11.58 12.59
N ILE A 359 -5.86 -10.84 13.60
CA ILE A 359 -4.99 -10.44 14.71
C ILE A 359 -4.78 -11.66 15.59
N GLU A 360 -3.60 -12.26 15.50
CA GLU A 360 -3.16 -13.32 16.38
C GLU A 360 -2.11 -12.76 17.34
N LEU A 361 -2.47 -12.66 18.62
CA LEU A 361 -1.54 -12.11 19.59
C LEU A 361 -0.51 -13.14 20.06
N LYS A 362 -0.88 -14.43 20.27
CA LYS A 362 0.04 -15.58 20.49
C LYS A 362 1.40 -15.20 21.12
N ASP A 363 1.38 -14.75 22.37
CA ASP A 363 2.55 -14.33 23.17
C ASP A 363 3.29 -13.09 22.67
N LYS A 364 2.62 -12.28 21.86
CA LYS A 364 3.09 -11.01 21.34
C LYS A 364 2.18 -9.89 21.81
N CYS A 365 2.71 -8.69 21.96
CA CYS A 365 1.89 -7.52 22.18
C CYS A 365 1.12 -7.18 20.90
N ILE A 366 0.23 -6.18 20.99
CA ILE A 366 -0.57 -5.79 19.83
C ILE A 366 0.25 -5.28 18.63
N LEU A 367 1.46 -4.81 18.87
CA LEU A 367 2.41 -4.38 17.83
C LEU A 367 3.27 -5.54 17.31
N ASN A 368 2.84 -6.79 17.53
CA ASN A 368 3.49 -8.02 17.07
C ASN A 368 4.92 -8.22 17.63
N HIS A 369 5.29 -7.55 18.72
CA HIS A 369 6.55 -7.80 19.44
C HIS A 369 6.35 -8.88 20.50
N SER A 370 7.35 -9.74 20.73
CA SER A 370 7.27 -10.78 21.76
C SER A 370 7.03 -10.21 23.17
N LEU A 371 6.15 -10.87 23.91
CA LEU A 371 5.94 -10.66 25.34
C LEU A 371 6.80 -11.66 26.11
N ILE A 372 7.58 -11.15 27.06
CA ILE A 372 8.36 -11.95 27.98
C ILE A 372 7.73 -11.92 29.37
N LYS A 373 7.76 -13.05 30.07
CA LYS A 373 7.32 -13.13 31.45
C LYS A 373 8.35 -12.44 32.36
N VAL A 374 7.92 -11.47 33.16
CA VAL A 374 8.80 -10.68 34.04
C VAL A 374 8.20 -10.51 35.43
N ALA A 375 9.07 -10.34 36.43
CA ALA A 375 8.67 -9.98 37.79
C ALA A 375 8.78 -8.46 37.97
N PHE A 376 7.65 -7.80 38.22
CA PHE A 376 7.57 -6.36 38.47
C PHE A 376 7.84 -6.06 39.95
N LYS A 377 8.90 -5.29 40.21
CA LYS A 377 9.28 -4.80 41.55
C LYS A 377 8.72 -3.40 41.86
N SER A 378 8.48 -2.59 40.83
CA SER A 378 7.90 -1.25 40.93
C SER A 378 6.46 -1.23 40.41
N PRO A 379 5.63 -0.26 40.83
CA PRO A 379 4.23 -0.17 40.43
C PRO A 379 4.09 0.30 38.97
N THR A 380 4.36 -0.59 38.02
CA THR A 380 4.00 -0.41 36.61
C THR A 380 2.51 -0.70 36.43
N ARG A 381 1.79 0.01 35.55
CA ARG A 381 0.37 -0.26 35.30
C ARG A 381 0.17 -1.23 34.13
N CYS A 382 -0.72 -2.19 34.31
CA CYS A 382 -1.19 -3.05 33.23
C CYS A 382 -1.88 -2.22 32.15
N LYS A 383 -1.46 -2.33 30.89
CA LYS A 383 -2.08 -1.63 29.76
C LYS A 383 -3.54 -2.05 29.50
N ASP A 384 -3.89 -3.29 29.79
CA ASP A 384 -5.24 -3.83 29.52
C ASP A 384 -6.26 -3.54 30.63
N CYS A 385 -5.83 -3.44 31.89
CA CYS A 385 -6.76 -3.29 33.02
C CYS A 385 -6.45 -2.12 33.96
N SER A 386 -5.37 -1.38 33.69
CA SER A 386 -4.86 -0.27 34.50
C SER A 386 -4.45 -0.61 35.95
N ARG A 387 -4.60 -1.86 36.40
CA ARG A 387 -4.15 -2.30 37.74
C ARG A 387 -2.62 -2.21 37.86
N ALA A 388 -2.14 -1.85 39.04
CA ALA A 388 -0.72 -1.93 39.35
C ALA A 388 -0.23 -3.39 39.23
N LEU A 389 0.93 -3.56 38.61
CA LEU A 389 1.62 -4.82 38.42
C LEU A 389 2.54 -5.04 39.61
N THR A 390 2.17 -5.97 40.48
CA THR A 390 3.00 -6.45 41.57
C THR A 390 3.24 -7.94 41.37
N GLY A 391 4.50 -8.38 41.29
CA GLY A 391 4.84 -9.77 41.03
C GLY A 391 4.89 -10.14 39.55
N ILE A 392 4.39 -11.32 39.18
CA ILE A 392 4.57 -11.88 37.82
C ILE A 392 3.58 -11.27 36.82
N GLY A 393 4.10 -10.75 35.71
CA GLY A 393 3.33 -10.34 34.55
C GLY A 393 4.09 -10.55 33.25
N TYR A 394 3.66 -9.89 32.19
CA TYR A 394 4.24 -9.98 30.86
C TYR A 394 4.60 -8.59 30.36
N SER A 395 5.73 -8.48 29.68
CA SER A 395 6.30 -7.23 29.21
C SER A 395 6.80 -7.38 27.78
N CYS A 396 6.52 -6.38 26.96
CA CYS A 396 7.25 -6.16 25.72
C CYS A 396 8.26 -5.04 25.95
N ASN A 397 9.54 -5.36 25.83
CA ASN A 397 10.62 -4.39 26.02
C ASN A 397 10.71 -3.36 24.88
N THR A 398 10.23 -3.70 23.68
CA THR A 398 10.28 -2.79 22.51
C THR A 398 9.31 -1.62 22.62
N CYS A 399 8.13 -1.84 23.20
CA CYS A 399 7.07 -0.83 23.24
C CYS A 399 6.55 -0.50 24.64
N ASN A 400 7.24 -0.97 25.69
CA ASN A 400 6.84 -0.80 27.09
C ASN A 400 5.37 -1.18 27.34
N TYR A 401 4.93 -2.25 26.68
CA TYR A 401 3.59 -2.79 26.83
C TYR A 401 3.62 -3.88 27.90
N HIS A 402 3.04 -3.56 29.06
CA HIS A 402 3.05 -4.42 30.23
C HIS A 402 1.63 -4.88 30.56
N ILE A 403 1.42 -6.18 30.77
CA ILE A 403 0.13 -6.74 31.15
C ILE A 403 0.24 -7.71 32.33
N CYS A 404 -0.80 -7.74 33.17
CA CYS A 404 -0.81 -8.63 34.33
C CYS A 404 -1.08 -10.08 33.89
N GLY A 405 -0.68 -11.05 34.72
CA GLY A 405 -0.91 -12.47 34.42
C GLY A 405 -2.38 -12.80 34.13
N ASN A 406 -3.32 -12.11 34.78
CA ASN A 406 -4.76 -12.28 34.51
C ASN A 406 -5.17 -11.76 33.12
N CYS A 407 -4.67 -10.60 32.69
CA CYS A 407 -4.97 -10.10 31.33
C CYS A 407 -4.32 -11.00 30.27
N TYR A 408 -3.11 -11.50 30.54
CA TYR A 408 -2.41 -12.42 29.63
C TYR A 408 -3.18 -13.72 29.36
N LYS A 409 -3.84 -14.32 30.37
CA LYS A 409 -4.69 -15.52 30.19
C LYS A 409 -5.77 -15.32 29.11
N TYR A 410 -6.26 -14.10 28.95
CA TYR A 410 -7.29 -13.75 27.97
C TYR A 410 -6.73 -13.05 26.75
N HIS A 411 -5.41 -12.80 26.71
CA HIS A 411 -4.76 -12.02 25.67
C HIS A 411 -4.82 -12.68 24.30
N ASN A 412 -4.94 -14.01 24.28
CA ASN A 412 -5.06 -14.80 23.06
C ASN A 412 -6.51 -15.03 22.61
N LEU A 413 -7.50 -14.48 23.33
CA LEU A 413 -8.90 -14.49 22.87
C LEU A 413 -9.08 -13.53 21.69
N ASP A 414 -9.97 -13.89 20.77
CA ASP A 414 -10.19 -13.16 19.53
C ASP A 414 -10.71 -11.74 19.79
N ILE A 415 -10.27 -10.79 18.97
CA ILE A 415 -10.65 -9.38 19.03
C ILE A 415 -11.40 -9.02 17.74
N PRO A 416 -12.52 -8.28 17.82
CA PRO A 416 -13.15 -7.72 16.62
C PRO A 416 -12.25 -6.62 16.05
N GLN A 417 -11.91 -6.70 14.76
CA GLN A 417 -10.99 -5.75 14.13
C GLN A 417 -11.66 -4.42 13.80
N ASP A 418 -12.89 -4.48 13.26
CA ASP A 418 -13.62 -3.30 12.85
C ASP A 418 -15.15 -3.48 13.04
N PRO A 419 -15.79 -2.65 13.90
CA PRO A 419 -15.18 -1.71 14.85
C PRO A 419 -14.69 -2.38 16.14
N ILE A 420 -13.78 -1.70 16.82
CA ILE A 420 -13.26 -2.12 18.13
C ILE A 420 -14.35 -2.03 19.19
N LEU A 421 -14.64 -3.14 19.86
CA LEU A 421 -15.58 -3.18 20.97
C LEU A 421 -14.87 -2.91 22.30
N ILE A 422 -15.42 -1.98 23.09
CA ILE A 422 -14.85 -1.54 24.37
C ILE A 422 -15.89 -1.55 25.48
N CYS A 423 -15.44 -1.73 26.72
CA CYS A 423 -16.28 -1.57 27.90
C CYS A 423 -16.40 -0.09 28.32
N PHE A 424 -17.21 0.19 29.34
CA PHE A 424 -17.40 1.55 29.88
C PHE A 424 -16.14 2.23 30.45
N LYS A 425 -15.06 1.48 30.68
CA LYS A 425 -13.73 2.02 31.07
C LYS A 425 -12.73 2.09 29.90
N GLY A 426 -13.17 1.83 28.67
CA GLY A 426 -12.29 1.82 27.49
C GLY A 426 -11.40 0.57 27.36
N HIS A 427 -11.58 -0.47 28.17
CA HIS A 427 -10.85 -1.72 27.95
C HIS A 427 -11.41 -2.46 26.73
N LEU A 428 -10.53 -3.08 25.95
CA LEU A 428 -10.91 -3.93 24.82
C LEU A 428 -11.76 -5.12 25.28
N LEU A 429 -12.81 -5.42 24.52
CA LEU A 429 -13.59 -6.63 24.69
C LEU A 429 -13.05 -7.76 23.81
N ARG A 430 -13.04 -8.96 24.37
CA ARG A 430 -12.50 -10.16 23.73
C ARG A 430 -13.53 -11.27 23.68
N TRP A 431 -13.56 -12.00 22.58
CA TRP A 431 -14.53 -13.06 22.36
C TRP A 431 -14.26 -14.28 23.25
N ASN A 432 -15.27 -14.72 24.00
CA ASN A 432 -15.21 -15.89 24.86
C ASN A 432 -16.47 -16.74 24.66
N SER A 433 -16.30 -17.98 24.21
CA SER A 433 -17.38 -18.92 23.90
C SER A 433 -17.71 -19.90 25.03
N GLN A 434 -17.00 -19.85 26.16
CA GLN A 434 -17.03 -20.90 27.18
C GLN A 434 -17.74 -20.51 28.48
N ARG A 435 -18.42 -19.36 28.54
CA ARG A 435 -19.00 -18.86 29.79
C ARG A 435 -20.43 -18.37 29.64
N SER A 436 -21.27 -18.69 30.63
CA SER A 436 -22.56 -18.03 30.80
C SER A 436 -22.38 -16.62 31.34
N PHE A 437 -23.14 -15.66 30.82
CA PHE A 437 -23.10 -14.27 31.26
C PHE A 437 -24.44 -13.58 30.99
N LEU A 438 -24.65 -12.44 31.66
CA LEU A 438 -25.73 -11.52 31.38
C LEU A 438 -25.21 -10.40 30.49
N CYS A 439 -25.78 -10.21 29.31
CA CYS A 439 -25.33 -9.14 28.43
C CYS A 439 -25.62 -7.76 29.04
N ASN A 440 -24.60 -6.91 29.17
CA ASN A 440 -24.73 -5.54 29.67
C ASN A 440 -25.52 -4.61 28.74
N SER A 441 -25.85 -5.00 27.52
CA SER A 441 -26.67 -4.16 26.63
C SER A 441 -28.13 -4.58 26.58
N CYS A 442 -28.40 -5.90 26.52
CA CYS A 442 -29.75 -6.42 26.34
C CYS A 442 -30.32 -7.22 27.51
N SER A 443 -29.53 -7.41 28.59
CA SER A 443 -29.91 -8.19 29.78
C SER A 443 -30.30 -9.65 29.50
N ARG A 444 -29.93 -10.22 28.35
CA ARG A 444 -30.16 -11.64 28.04
C ARG A 444 -29.00 -12.49 28.54
N SER A 445 -29.34 -13.67 29.08
CA SER A 445 -28.38 -14.71 29.43
C SER A 445 -27.92 -15.47 28.18
N MET A 446 -26.62 -15.61 27.98
CA MET A 446 -26.03 -16.22 26.78
C MET A 446 -24.77 -17.03 27.14
N LYS A 447 -24.32 -17.91 26.24
CA LYS A 447 -23.14 -18.78 26.43
C LYS A 447 -21.83 -18.23 25.81
N SER A 448 -21.92 -17.19 24.98
CA SER A 448 -20.76 -16.61 24.30
C SER A 448 -20.85 -15.08 24.20
N SER A 449 -19.78 -14.40 24.59
CA SER A 449 -19.70 -12.94 24.77
C SER A 449 -18.44 -12.33 24.20
N PHE A 450 -18.52 -11.05 23.84
CA PHE A 450 -17.37 -10.15 23.94
C PHE A 450 -17.26 -9.65 25.38
N CYS A 451 -16.19 -10.01 26.07
CA CYS A 451 -16.02 -9.81 27.50
C CYS A 451 -14.85 -8.89 27.84
N CYS A 452 -15.04 -8.04 28.86
CA CYS A 452 -13.98 -7.38 29.60
C CYS A 452 -13.88 -8.04 30.98
N MET A 453 -12.87 -8.88 31.17
CA MET A 453 -12.66 -9.58 32.45
C MET A 453 -12.31 -8.64 33.60
N SER A 454 -11.73 -7.47 33.30
CA SER A 454 -11.37 -6.48 34.32
C SER A 454 -12.57 -5.73 34.88
N CYS A 455 -13.61 -5.54 34.06
CA CYS A 455 -14.82 -4.80 34.41
C CYS A 455 -16.05 -5.68 34.63
N LEU A 456 -15.95 -6.97 34.29
CA LEU A 456 -17.08 -7.91 34.22
C LEU A 456 -18.21 -7.33 33.35
N PHE A 457 -17.83 -6.93 32.13
CA PHE A 457 -18.71 -6.28 31.18
C PHE A 457 -18.77 -7.07 29.88
N ASP A 458 -19.96 -7.33 29.38
CA ASP A 458 -20.24 -8.30 28.33
C ASP A 458 -21.24 -7.82 27.28
N TYR A 459 -20.91 -8.08 26.01
CA TYR A 459 -21.86 -8.05 24.92
C TYR A 459 -22.14 -9.45 24.39
N CYS A 460 -23.42 -9.78 24.19
CA CYS A 460 -23.76 -10.92 23.35
C CYS A 460 -23.49 -10.61 21.88
N TYR A 461 -23.37 -11.64 21.06
CA TYR A 461 -23.05 -11.49 19.64
C TYR A 461 -24.06 -10.59 18.89
N GLN A 462 -25.36 -10.67 19.22
CA GLN A 462 -26.39 -9.83 18.57
C GLN A 462 -26.21 -8.34 18.87
N CYS A 463 -25.87 -8.00 20.12
CA CYS A 463 -25.63 -6.62 20.52
C CYS A 463 -24.34 -6.11 19.89
N ALA A 464 -23.29 -6.95 19.88
CA ALA A 464 -22.03 -6.64 19.24
C ALA A 464 -22.22 -6.38 17.73
N ASP A 465 -22.75 -7.34 16.96
CA ASP A 465 -22.99 -7.18 15.52
C ASP A 465 -23.84 -5.94 15.20
N TYR A 466 -24.82 -5.61 16.05
CA TYR A 466 -25.64 -4.41 15.87
C TYR A 466 -24.87 -3.11 16.12
N LEU A 467 -24.08 -3.05 17.20
CA LEU A 467 -23.19 -1.90 17.47
C LEU A 467 -22.15 -1.72 16.37
N GLU A 468 -21.66 -2.84 15.83
CA GLU A 468 -20.75 -2.84 14.69
C GLU A 468 -21.42 -2.22 13.45
N SER A 469 -22.66 -2.64 13.17
CA SER A 469 -23.45 -2.10 12.06
C SER A 469 -23.75 -0.61 12.22
N ILE A 470 -24.10 -0.15 13.42
CA ILE A 470 -24.35 1.28 13.70
C ILE A 470 -23.11 2.11 13.39
N ARG A 471 -21.94 1.69 13.87
CA ARG A 471 -20.69 2.44 13.68
C ARG A 471 -20.22 2.43 12.23
N ARG A 472 -20.36 1.30 11.52
CA ARG A 472 -19.88 1.18 10.14
C ARG A 472 -20.72 1.99 9.15
N ASN A 473 -22.03 2.04 9.39
CA ASN A 473 -22.99 2.72 8.54
C ASN A 473 -23.25 4.16 9.00
N ASP A 474 -22.49 4.67 9.98
CA ASP A 474 -22.67 5.98 10.59
C ASP A 474 -24.15 6.26 10.92
N PHE A 475 -24.83 5.27 11.53
CA PHE A 475 -26.27 5.34 11.77
C PHE A 475 -26.57 6.39 12.84
N ILE A 476 -27.14 7.53 12.41
CA ILE A 476 -27.54 8.63 13.28
C ILE A 476 -29.02 8.52 13.59
N ARG A 477 -29.38 8.48 14.87
CA ARG A 477 -30.76 8.64 15.34
C ARG A 477 -30.93 9.93 16.10
N LYS A 478 -32.14 10.47 16.06
CA LYS A 478 -32.53 11.64 16.81
C LYS A 478 -33.67 11.29 17.77
N ASP A 479 -33.76 12.01 18.88
CA ASP A 479 -34.96 11.99 19.73
C ASP A 479 -36.08 12.85 19.12
N ASP A 480 -37.24 12.92 19.79
CA ASP A 480 -38.41 13.71 19.35
C ASP A 480 -38.12 15.21 19.23
N SER A 481 -37.04 15.70 19.85
CA SER A 481 -36.58 17.09 19.77
C SER A 481 -35.53 17.32 18.66
N GLY A 482 -35.22 16.29 17.87
CA GLY A 482 -34.23 16.36 16.79
C GLY A 482 -32.77 16.27 17.25
N HIS A 483 -32.50 15.98 18.54
CA HIS A 483 -31.14 15.85 19.06
C HIS A 483 -30.58 14.44 18.82
N VAL A 484 -29.30 14.36 18.47
CA VAL A 484 -28.65 13.08 18.15
C VAL A 484 -28.47 12.21 19.39
N LEU A 485 -28.86 10.94 19.27
CA LEU A 485 -28.65 9.91 20.27
C LEU A 485 -27.25 9.31 20.14
N GLY A 486 -26.40 9.57 21.14
CA GLY A 486 -25.06 8.99 21.25
C GLY A 486 -25.05 7.68 22.03
N ILE A 487 -24.06 6.82 21.75
CA ILE A 487 -23.80 5.62 22.56
C ILE A 487 -23.18 6.06 23.90
N LYS A 488 -23.81 5.68 25.02
CA LYS A 488 -23.31 5.93 26.37
C LYS A 488 -23.34 4.68 27.25
N TYR A 489 -22.58 4.74 28.33
CA TYR A 489 -22.56 3.71 29.35
C TYR A 489 -23.07 4.29 30.67
N LEU A 490 -24.12 3.70 31.24
CA LEU A 490 -24.64 4.11 32.54
C LEU A 490 -23.81 3.49 33.67
N VAL A 491 -23.11 4.30 34.45
CA VAL A 491 -22.41 3.86 35.67
C VAL A 491 -23.16 4.42 36.88
N LYS A 492 -23.79 3.56 37.70
CA LYS A 492 -24.62 3.94 38.86
C LYS A 492 -23.79 4.50 40.04
N SER A 493 -22.74 5.30 39.81
CA SER A 493 -21.88 5.72 40.92
C SER A 493 -22.53 6.71 41.89
N GLU A 494 -23.53 7.51 41.49
CA GLU A 494 -23.94 8.67 42.33
C GLU A 494 -25.44 9.04 42.34
N LEU A 495 -26.29 8.43 41.52
CA LEU A 495 -27.72 8.77 41.45
C LEU A 495 -28.58 7.59 41.90
N ALA A 496 -29.30 7.75 43.01
CA ALA A 496 -30.23 6.74 43.56
C ALA A 496 -31.46 6.45 42.68
N ARG A 497 -31.59 7.10 41.52
CA ARG A 497 -32.74 6.93 40.62
C ARG A 497 -32.49 5.78 39.62
N ALA A 498 -33.47 4.89 39.51
CA ALA A 498 -33.51 3.89 38.45
C ALA A 498 -33.62 4.60 37.09
N PHE A 499 -32.75 4.26 36.15
CA PHE A 499 -32.87 4.70 34.76
C PHE A 499 -33.81 3.73 34.05
N CYS A 500 -34.80 4.24 33.33
CA CYS A 500 -35.70 3.43 32.52
C CYS A 500 -35.56 3.82 31.05
N CYS A 501 -35.68 2.83 30.16
CA CYS A 501 -35.80 3.08 28.73
C CYS A 501 -37.06 3.90 28.47
N LYS A 502 -36.97 5.01 27.75
CA LYS A 502 -38.12 5.88 27.48
C LYS A 502 -39.21 5.23 26.64
N ASN A 503 -38.85 4.36 25.69
CA ASN A 503 -39.84 3.73 24.81
C ASN A 503 -40.53 2.52 25.43
N CYS A 504 -39.82 1.68 26.21
CA CYS A 504 -40.38 0.44 26.75
C CYS A 504 -40.54 0.43 28.28
N ASN A 505 -40.18 1.51 28.97
CA ASN A 505 -40.19 1.66 30.43
C ASN A 505 -39.43 0.57 31.21
N MET A 506 -38.63 -0.26 30.54
CA MET A 506 -37.81 -1.28 31.20
C MET A 506 -36.70 -0.61 32.01
N GLU A 507 -36.53 -1.04 33.26
CA GLU A 507 -35.40 -0.62 34.09
C GLU A 507 -34.08 -1.05 33.45
N LEU A 508 -33.16 -0.10 33.31
CA LEU A 508 -31.86 -0.28 32.71
C LEU A 508 -30.87 -0.71 33.81
N PRO A 509 -30.18 -1.85 33.66
CA PRO A 509 -29.28 -2.34 34.69
C PRO A 509 -28.08 -1.40 34.89
N SER A 510 -27.42 -1.51 36.03
CA SER A 510 -26.15 -0.81 36.25
C SER A 510 -25.10 -1.27 35.25
N ARG A 511 -24.25 -0.36 34.76
CA ARG A 511 -23.18 -0.65 33.78
C ARG A 511 -23.76 -1.21 32.49
N CYS A 512 -24.80 -0.57 31.96
CA CYS A 512 -25.38 -0.94 30.69
C CYS A 512 -25.03 0.04 29.57
N LEU A 513 -25.02 -0.46 28.33
CA LEU A 513 -24.98 0.40 27.15
C LEU A 513 -26.39 0.92 26.87
N VAL A 514 -26.49 2.23 26.67
CA VAL A 514 -27.71 2.94 26.30
C VAL A 514 -27.42 3.86 25.13
N PHE A 515 -28.48 4.26 24.44
CA PHE A 515 -28.43 5.39 23.51
C PHE A 515 -29.08 6.57 24.19
N SER A 516 -28.41 7.71 24.20
CA SER A 516 -28.88 8.86 24.98
C SER A 516 -28.66 10.19 24.30
N CYS A 517 -29.60 11.11 24.55
CA CYS A 517 -29.42 12.53 24.31
C CYS A 517 -28.98 13.19 25.62
N GLU A 518 -27.82 13.87 25.61
CA GLU A 518 -27.32 14.56 26.80
C GLU A 518 -28.19 15.77 27.19
N ILE A 519 -28.74 16.45 26.20
CA ILE A 519 -29.54 17.68 26.37
C ILE A 519 -30.89 17.33 27.02
N CYS A 520 -31.56 16.30 26.49
CA CYS A 520 -32.90 15.92 26.95
C CYS A 520 -32.88 14.98 28.17
N GLY A 521 -31.74 14.41 28.54
CA GLY A 521 -31.71 13.29 29.50
C GLY A 521 -32.53 12.09 29.02
N TYR A 522 -32.60 11.91 27.70
CA TYR A 522 -33.36 10.85 27.05
C TYR A 522 -32.50 9.59 26.98
N TYR A 523 -33.03 8.43 27.38
CA TYR A 523 -32.30 7.15 27.37
C TYR A 523 -33.15 6.06 26.74
N ILE A 524 -32.59 5.33 25.77
CA ILE A 524 -33.23 4.17 25.16
C ILE A 524 -32.32 2.96 25.15
N CYS A 525 -32.92 1.79 25.38
CA CYS A 525 -32.21 0.51 25.34
C CYS A 525 -31.88 0.11 23.90
N ILE A 526 -30.95 -0.83 23.72
CA ILE A 526 -30.54 -1.29 22.39
C ILE A 526 -31.67 -1.90 21.56
N TRP A 527 -32.67 -2.51 22.20
CA TRP A 527 -33.82 -3.06 21.49
C TRP A 527 -34.75 -1.99 20.95
N CYS A 528 -35.06 -0.97 21.74
CA CYS A 528 -35.86 0.17 21.28
C CYS A 528 -35.11 0.94 20.19
N PHE A 529 -33.81 1.20 20.40
CA PHE A 529 -32.95 1.77 19.35
C PHE A 529 -32.87 0.89 18.10
N ARG A 530 -33.13 -0.42 18.16
CA ARG A 530 -33.19 -1.28 16.97
C ARG A 530 -34.57 -1.31 16.32
N SER A 531 -35.61 -1.28 17.14
CA SER A 531 -36.99 -1.55 16.74
C SER A 531 -37.75 -0.30 16.32
N ASP A 532 -37.29 0.89 16.71
CA ASP A 532 -37.72 2.16 16.13
C ASP A 532 -37.32 2.14 14.65
N ARG A 533 -38.11 1.46 13.82
CA ARG A 533 -38.06 1.61 12.39
C ARG A 533 -38.60 3.01 12.13
N ILE A 534 -37.73 3.85 11.57
CA ILE A 534 -38.01 5.04 10.78
C ILE A 534 -39.52 5.27 10.61
N ILE A 535 -40.06 6.25 11.33
CA ILE A 535 -41.20 7.03 10.84
C ILE A 535 -40.66 7.94 9.76
#